data_AF-A0A432QVJ4-F1
#
_entry.id   AF-A0A432QVJ4-F1
#
_cell.length_a   1.000
_cell.length_b   1.000
_cell.length_c   1.000
_cell.angle_alpha   90.00
_cell.angle_beta   90.00
_cell.angle_gamma   90.00
#
_symmetry.space_group_name_H-M   'P 1'
#
loop_
_entity.id
_entity.type
_entity.pdbx_description
1 polymer ?
#
loop_
_entity_poly.entity_id
_entity_poly.type
_entity_poly.pdbx_seq_one_letter_code
_entity_poly.pdbx_strand_id
1 'polypeptide(L)'
;MRNEEDVKKRVKELTLKFILEAHSEREEDEIWEEVEKLVPDPDYSGYIFYPNKYGLECSNSKDDLTDEELKAKVEEDVDRAIGKAFSYKPIIL
;
A
#
# COMPACT_ATOMS: atom_id res chain seq x y z
N MET A 1 13.34 17.63 8.51
CA MET A 1 12.48 17.11 7.42
C MET A 1 12.71 15.61 7.36
N ARG A 2 11.65 14.78 7.41
CA ARG A 2 11.80 13.36 7.03
C ARG A 2 12.11 13.33 5.53
N ASN A 3 13.06 12.51 5.11
CA ASN A 3 13.31 12.31 3.68
C ASN A 3 12.08 11.61 3.08
N GLU A 4 11.72 11.92 1.83
CA GLU A 4 10.62 11.26 1.12
C GLU A 4 10.83 9.74 1.09
N GLU A 5 12.08 9.29 0.95
CA GLU A 5 12.43 7.87 1.00
C GLU A 5 12.13 7.23 2.37
N ASP A 6 12.36 7.96 3.48
CA ASP A 6 12.02 7.47 4.82
C ASP A 6 10.51 7.36 5.00
N VAL A 7 9.76 8.31 4.44
CA VAL A 7 8.28 8.29 4.47
C VAL A 7 7.76 7.12 3.65
N LYS A 8 8.24 6.93 2.42
CA LYS A 8 7.87 5.78 1.57
C LYS A 8 8.18 4.46 2.26
N LYS A 9 9.35 4.34 2.89
CA LYS A 9 9.73 3.15 3.66
C LYS A 9 8.75 2.89 4.81
N ARG A 10 8.38 3.92 5.57
CA ARG A 10 7.42 3.79 6.67
C ARG A 10 6.03 3.38 6.19
N VAL A 11 5.55 3.99 5.10
CA VAL A 11 4.26 3.63 4.48
C VAL A 11 4.30 2.16 4.02
N LYS A 12 5.40 1.72 3.40
CA LYS A 12 5.58 0.32 2.99
C LYS A 12 5.49 -0.64 4.18
N GLU A 13 6.25 -0.37 5.25
CA GLU A 13 6.25 -1.20 6.46
C GLU A 13 4.85 -1.32 7.08
N LEU A 14 4.12 -0.20 7.20
CA LEU A 14 2.77 -0.18 7.74
C LEU A 14 1.77 -0.93 6.86
N THR A 15 1.83 -0.73 5.54
CA THR A 15 0.92 -1.38 4.59
C THR A 15 1.16 -2.88 4.55
N LEU A 16 2.42 -3.32 4.54
CA LEU A 16 2.77 -4.75 4.60
C LEU A 16 2.34 -5.37 5.92
N LYS A 17 2.56 -4.67 7.04
CA LYS A 17 2.09 -5.10 8.35
C LYS A 17 0.57 -5.33 8.31
N PHE A 18 -0.19 -4.36 7.81
CA PHE A 18 -1.65 -4.46 7.68
C PHE A 18 -2.10 -5.68 6.88
N ILE A 19 -1.45 -5.97 5.75
CA ILE A 19 -1.89 -7.04 4.82
C ILE A 19 -1.46 -8.44 5.29
N LEU A 20 -0.26 -8.57 5.87
CA LEU A 20 0.36 -9.88 6.12
C LEU A 20 0.20 -10.40 7.55
N GLU A 21 -0.10 -9.53 8.51
CA GLU A 21 -0.24 -9.91 9.92
C GLU A 21 -1.71 -9.88 10.35
N ALA A 22 -2.06 -10.69 11.35
CA ALA A 22 -3.37 -10.62 11.97
C ALA A 22 -3.41 -9.46 12.97
N HIS A 23 -4.45 -8.63 12.87
CA HIS A 23 -4.67 -7.47 13.74
C HIS A 23 -6.06 -7.52 14.36
N SER A 24 -6.23 -6.82 15.47
CA SER A 24 -7.57 -6.42 15.92
C SER A 24 -8.09 -5.25 15.07
N GLU A 25 -9.41 -5.06 14.99
CA GLU A 25 -10.01 -3.92 14.28
C GLU A 25 -9.42 -2.57 14.71
N ARG A 26 -9.12 -2.44 16.01
CA ARG A 26 -8.48 -1.23 16.55
C ARG A 26 -7.06 -1.03 16.02
N GLU A 27 -6.28 -2.09 15.91
CA GLU A 27 -4.92 -2.01 15.36
C GLU A 27 -4.94 -1.73 13.86
N GLU A 28 -5.93 -2.26 13.13
CA GLU A 28 -6.18 -1.93 11.73
C GLU A 28 -6.44 -0.42 11.55
N ASP A 29 -7.35 0.14 12.36
CA ASP A 29 -7.66 1.58 12.35
C ASP A 29 -6.43 2.44 12.68
N GLU A 30 -5.66 2.08 13.72
CA GLU A 30 -4.45 2.81 14.13
C GLU A 30 -3.36 2.78 13.03
N ILE A 31 -3.17 1.64 12.37
CA ILE A 31 -2.22 1.50 11.25
C ILE A 31 -2.69 2.35 10.07
N TRP A 32 -3.97 2.28 9.71
CA TRP A 32 -4.50 2.97 8.54
C TRP A 32 -4.50 4.50 8.74
N GLU A 33 -4.82 4.98 9.95
CA GLU A 33 -4.74 6.40 10.29
C GLU A 33 -3.30 6.94 10.19
N GLU A 34 -2.28 6.12 10.53
CA GLU A 34 -0.88 6.50 10.34
C GLU A 34 -0.51 6.57 8.85
N VAL A 35 -0.98 5.61 8.05
CA VAL A 35 -0.76 5.60 6.59
C VAL A 35 -1.38 6.84 5.94
N GLU A 36 -2.63 7.17 6.23
CA GLU A 36 -3.34 8.33 5.66
C GLU A 36 -2.64 9.67 5.96
N LYS A 37 -1.96 9.79 7.12
CA LYS A 37 -1.18 10.99 7.47
C LYS A 37 0.10 11.13 6.66
N LEU A 38 0.63 10.03 6.13
CA LEU A 38 1.93 9.98 5.45
C LEU A 38 1.80 9.99 3.93
N VAL A 39 0.71 9.44 3.39
CA VAL A 39 0.51 9.28 1.95
C VAL A 39 -0.13 10.55 1.36
N PRO A 40 0.42 11.12 0.27
CA PRO A 40 -0.11 12.35 -0.32
C PRO A 40 -1.38 12.16 -1.16
N ASP A 41 -1.66 10.93 -1.60
CA ASP A 41 -2.83 10.58 -2.41
C ASP A 41 -3.96 10.02 -1.53
N PRO A 42 -5.12 10.68 -1.44
CA PRO A 42 -6.24 10.18 -0.63
C PRO A 42 -6.83 8.86 -1.16
N ASP A 43 -6.60 8.51 -2.42
CA ASP A 43 -7.10 7.28 -3.05
C ASP A 43 -6.16 6.08 -2.87
N TYR A 44 -5.14 6.18 -2.00
CA TYR A 44 -4.11 5.14 -1.81
C TYR A 44 -4.66 3.74 -1.53
N SER A 45 -5.69 3.62 -0.67
CA SER A 45 -6.37 2.33 -0.41
C SER A 45 -6.89 1.68 -1.69
N GLY A 46 -7.32 2.50 -2.65
CA GLY A 46 -7.79 2.06 -3.95
C GLY A 46 -6.72 1.31 -4.75
N TYR A 47 -5.46 1.73 -4.66
CA TYR A 47 -4.35 1.05 -5.32
C TYR A 47 -4.05 -0.34 -4.75
N ILE A 48 -4.35 -0.55 -3.47
CA ILE A 48 -4.10 -1.81 -2.76
C ILE A 48 -5.28 -2.77 -2.91
N PHE A 49 -6.49 -2.32 -2.59
CA PHE A 49 -7.67 -3.19 -2.49
C PHE A 49 -8.50 -3.23 -3.78
N TYR A 50 -8.38 -2.23 -4.64
CA TYR A 50 -9.11 -2.13 -5.90
C TYR A 50 -8.20 -1.78 -7.10
N PRO A 51 -7.04 -2.44 -7.25
CA PRO A 51 -5.99 -2.09 -8.21
C PRO A 51 -6.50 -1.95 -9.65
N ASN A 52 -7.41 -2.84 -10.05
CA ASN A 52 -8.02 -2.84 -11.38
C ASN A 52 -8.79 -1.53 -11.68
N LYS A 53 -9.39 -0.87 -10.67
CA LYS A 53 -10.11 0.42 -10.87
C LYS A 53 -9.16 1.56 -11.24
N TYR A 54 -7.88 1.42 -10.90
CA TYR A 54 -6.85 2.43 -11.12
C TYR A 54 -5.87 2.02 -12.24
N GLY A 55 -6.22 0.99 -13.02
CA GLY A 55 -5.38 0.48 -14.10
C GLY A 55 -4.07 -0.15 -13.62
N LEU A 56 -4.01 -0.55 -12.34
CA LEU A 56 -2.91 -1.33 -11.80
C LEU A 56 -3.20 -2.81 -12.05
N GLU A 57 -2.24 -3.50 -12.65
CA GLU A 57 -2.27 -4.96 -12.68
C GLU A 57 -1.94 -5.47 -11.29
N CYS A 58 -2.88 -6.13 -10.62
CA CYS A 58 -2.57 -7.04 -9.51
C CYS A 58 -2.72 -8.45 -10.03
N SER A 59 -1.74 -9.31 -9.76
CA SER A 59 -1.81 -10.66 -10.29
C SER A 59 -2.75 -11.51 -9.45
N ASN A 60 -3.97 -11.67 -9.96
CA ASN A 60 -5.10 -12.35 -9.31
C ASN A 60 -5.02 -13.89 -9.35
N SER A 61 -3.88 -14.49 -9.73
CA SER A 61 -3.75 -15.95 -9.70
C SER A 61 -3.27 -16.40 -8.31
N LYS A 62 -4.21 -16.91 -7.51
CA LYS A 62 -3.91 -17.69 -6.29
C LYS A 62 -3.54 -19.15 -6.59
N ASP A 63 -3.50 -19.52 -7.86
CA ASP A 63 -3.21 -20.88 -8.27
C ASP A 63 -1.70 -21.13 -8.12
N ASP A 64 -1.36 -21.95 -7.12
CA ASP A 64 -0.06 -22.58 -6.86
C ASP A 64 1.13 -21.70 -6.41
N LEU A 65 0.91 -20.61 -5.66
CA LEU A 65 2.02 -19.84 -5.05
C LEU A 65 2.34 -20.32 -3.62
N THR A 66 3.62 -20.37 -3.25
CA THR A 66 4.05 -20.56 -1.85
C THR A 66 3.82 -19.30 -1.02
N ASP A 67 3.89 -19.42 0.31
CA ASP A 67 3.76 -18.27 1.22
C ASP A 67 4.83 -17.19 0.94
N GLU A 68 6.05 -17.60 0.57
CA GLU A 68 7.14 -16.70 0.19
C GLU A 68 6.85 -15.99 -1.14
N GLU A 69 6.32 -16.70 -2.13
CA GLU A 69 5.96 -16.12 -3.43
C GLU A 69 4.78 -15.16 -3.30
N LEU A 70 3.79 -15.51 -2.47
CA LEU A 70 2.67 -14.63 -2.13
C LEU A 70 3.18 -13.36 -1.44
N LYS A 71 4.09 -13.49 -0.47
CA LYS A 71 4.68 -12.33 0.21
C LYS A 71 5.44 -11.43 -0.74
N ALA A 72 6.31 -11.99 -1.58
CA ALA A 72 7.08 -11.23 -2.57
C ALA A 72 6.16 -10.46 -3.53
N LYS A 73 5.06 -11.10 -3.94
CA LYS A 73 4.04 -10.49 -4.79
C LYS A 73 3.31 -9.34 -4.12
N VAL A 74 2.90 -9.52 -2.86
CA VAL A 74 2.28 -8.45 -2.05
C VAL A 74 3.25 -7.27 -1.89
N GLU A 75 4.54 -7.55 -1.67
CA GLU A 75 5.56 -6.50 -1.60
C GLU A 75 5.68 -5.70 -2.90
N GLU A 76 5.64 -6.37 -4.06
CA GLU A 76 5.68 -5.71 -5.37
C GLU A 76 4.43 -4.83 -5.61
N ASP A 77 3.24 -5.35 -5.28
CA ASP A 77 1.98 -4.62 -5.42
C ASP A 77 1.95 -3.37 -4.51
N VAL A 78 2.45 -3.49 -3.27
CA VAL A 78 2.60 -2.35 -2.35
C VAL A 78 3.60 -1.33 -2.88
N ASP A 79 4.75 -1.75 -3.40
CA ASP A 79 5.74 -0.82 -3.99
C ASP A 79 5.15 -0.03 -5.17
N ARG A 80 4.36 -0.69 -6.00
CA ARG A 80 3.66 -0.07 -7.14
C ARG A 80 2.63 0.96 -6.67
N ALA A 81 1.84 0.62 -5.66
CA ALA A 81 0.85 1.52 -5.06
C ALA A 81 1.52 2.75 -4.42
N ILE A 82 2.63 2.57 -3.71
CA ILE A 82 3.42 3.67 -3.14
C ILE A 82 3.98 4.56 -4.25
N GLY A 83 4.55 3.98 -5.31
CA GLY A 83 5.05 4.74 -6.45
C GLY A 83 3.96 5.61 -7.08
N LYS A 84 2.75 5.05 -7.23
CA LYS A 84 1.59 5.77 -7.75
C LYS A 84 1.16 6.90 -6.83
N ALA A 85 0.97 6.62 -5.54
CA ALA A 85 0.52 7.59 -4.57
C ALA A 85 1.50 8.76 -4.41
N PHE A 86 2.81 8.49 -4.35
CA PHE A 86 3.81 9.57 -4.24
C PHE A 86 4.07 10.31 -5.57
N SER A 87 3.54 9.82 -6.68
CA SER A 87 3.51 10.56 -7.95
C SER A 87 2.29 11.50 -8.06
N TYR A 88 1.35 11.42 -7.11
CA TYR A 88 0.14 12.22 -7.08
C TYR A 88 0.47 13.71 -7.03
N LYS A 89 -0.18 14.47 -7.92
CA LYS A 89 -0.10 15.92 -7.98
C LYS A 89 -1.53 16.45 -7.84
N PRO A 90 -1.89 17.06 -6.71
CA PRO A 90 -3.21 17.66 -6.59
C PRO A 90 -3.36 18.74 -7.67
N ILE A 91 -4.46 18.70 -8.41
CA ILE A 91 -4.82 19.79 -9.31
C ILE A 91 -5.29 20.94 -8.42
N ILE A 92 -4.45 21.95 -8.27
CA ILE A 92 -4.83 23.21 -7.64
C ILE A 92 -5.56 24.02 -8.71
N LEU A 93 -6.89 24.06 -8.62
CA LEU A 93 -7.78 24.86 -9.47
C LEU A 93 -7.84 26.33 -9.01
#